data_AF-A0A1S1NLA6-F1
#
_entry.id   AF-A0A1S1NLA6-F1
#
_cell.length_a   1.000
_cell.length_b   1.000
_cell.length_c   1.000
_cell.angle_alpha   90.00
_cell.angle_beta   90.00
_cell.angle_gamma   90.00
#
_symmetry.space_group_name_H-M   'P 1'
#
loop_
_entity.id
_entity.type
_entity.pdbx_description
1 polymer ?
#
loop_
_entity_poly.entity_id
_entity_poly.type
_entity_poly.pdbx_seq_one_letter_code
_entity_poly.pdbx_strand_id
1 'polypeptide(L)'
;MTAGTVVAGYRIERVLGSGSVGTVYAAAHPTLPRWDAVKIISADLSQDADFRARFLHDANAAAALTHPQIVPVYGLGQTDDGRLWIASQFVDGTDAEAALRAGAMTPQRAVHIIGQVAQALDFAHAHHVVHRNLKPANFLLSAGGGPHESVLLGDFGIGLALHDVGMMEAEPVMATVAYAAPETLSGQAFDGRADVYSLGCTLFRLLTGKTPFPAGKGPAAVLMAHLQSPPPRITDLVDALPAALDDVIATALAKDPAARFGSASALADAAAAALQQGAPPAPVPSQEVSPYLRSPTPAAPQHGGPEVVVTYGTPELAGGAPARGARRRRGALIGGAVGAAVLLAATITVVVAWPRGGPSPATPASSTAAQRPPAAQGPPATDVAASALRSILLSASEIPGNTGDSAMVLEQDGTELGDDAAMIDNPACLSAWAPAQRSTYATPSPAGVAVQELRALYQKPWQRGVTQAVLAFGSVDDAGLALQLQRAAWEPCGGQTATITPPGEPAQQWRFGQPVNKAGSYTVEATLTGGDATCQHGIELQGNVLIDIRQCGTTGAIDVSALVNATANKVPRQQ
;
A
#
# COMPACT_ATOMS: atom_id res chain seq x y z
N MET A 1 26.24 -14.91 6.17
CA MET A 1 27.30 -15.89 6.49
C MET A 1 28.36 -15.84 5.40
N THR A 2 29.59 -16.23 5.70
CA THR A 2 30.69 -16.29 4.72
C THR A 2 30.71 -17.62 3.97
N ALA A 3 31.38 -17.67 2.82
CA ALA A 3 31.67 -18.93 2.15
C ALA A 3 32.48 -19.87 3.07
N GLY A 4 32.23 -21.18 2.97
CA GLY A 4 32.85 -22.21 3.80
C GLY A 4 32.19 -22.45 5.16
N THR A 5 31.30 -21.56 5.64
CA THR A 5 30.51 -21.82 6.86
C THR A 5 29.60 -23.03 6.66
N VAL A 6 29.48 -23.90 7.67
CA VAL A 6 28.54 -25.04 7.66
C VAL A 6 27.33 -24.72 8.54
N VAL A 7 26.12 -24.96 8.02
CA VAL A 7 24.84 -24.70 8.70
C VAL A 7 23.87 -25.82 8.35
N ALA A 8 23.28 -26.48 9.35
CA ALA A 8 22.38 -27.63 9.14
C ALA A 8 22.99 -28.74 8.26
N GLY A 9 24.32 -28.93 8.32
CA GLY A 9 25.09 -29.85 7.46
C GLY A 9 25.44 -29.32 6.07
N TYR A 10 24.76 -28.27 5.58
CA TYR A 10 25.07 -27.64 4.29
C TYR A 10 26.28 -26.71 4.41
N ARG A 11 27.20 -26.78 3.45
CA ARG A 11 28.34 -25.84 3.37
C ARG A 11 27.98 -24.67 2.46
N ILE A 12 27.93 -23.47 3.00
CA ILE A 12 27.62 -22.24 2.27
C ILE A 12 28.71 -21.96 1.23
N GLU A 13 28.35 -21.84 -0.04
CA GLU A 13 29.27 -21.48 -1.12
C GLU A 13 29.14 -19.98 -1.46
N ARG A 14 27.91 -19.46 -1.62
CA ARG A 14 27.65 -18.02 -1.87
C ARG A 14 26.24 -17.58 -1.47
N VAL A 15 26.04 -16.28 -1.27
CA VAL A 15 24.71 -15.67 -1.16
C VAL A 15 24.03 -15.66 -2.54
N LEU A 16 22.73 -15.97 -2.57
CA LEU A 16 21.85 -15.82 -3.74
C LEU A 16 20.98 -14.55 -3.62
N GLY A 17 20.48 -14.28 -2.41
CA GLY A 17 19.72 -13.07 -2.12
C GLY A 17 19.52 -12.87 -0.62
N SER A 18 19.31 -11.63 -0.22
CA SER A 18 18.96 -11.25 1.16
C SER A 18 17.65 -10.49 1.14
N GLY A 19 16.76 -10.80 2.08
CA GLY A 19 15.54 -10.04 2.33
C GLY A 19 15.21 -10.02 3.82
N SER A 20 14.14 -9.33 4.17
CA SER A 20 13.67 -9.16 5.55
C SER A 20 13.39 -10.48 6.28
N VAL A 21 12.86 -11.49 5.57
CA VAL A 21 12.58 -12.82 6.11
C VAL A 21 13.87 -13.59 6.43
N GLY A 22 14.96 -13.33 5.72
CA GLY A 22 16.19 -14.11 5.82
C GLY A 22 17.09 -14.03 4.59
N THR A 23 18.16 -14.83 4.61
CA THR A 23 19.15 -14.90 3.52
C THR A 23 19.11 -16.26 2.83
N VAL A 24 19.05 -16.25 1.50
CA VAL A 24 19.15 -17.45 0.66
C VAL A 24 20.58 -17.63 0.19
N TYR A 25 21.10 -18.84 0.32
CA TYR A 25 22.45 -19.23 -0.06
C TYR A 25 22.43 -20.39 -1.05
N ALA A 26 23.37 -20.41 -1.98
CA ALA A 26 23.76 -21.64 -2.66
C ALA A 26 24.73 -22.36 -1.73
N ALA A 27 24.41 -23.60 -1.40
CA ALA A 27 25.18 -24.41 -0.47
C ALA A 27 25.37 -25.83 -1.02
N ALA A 28 26.56 -26.40 -0.80
CA ALA A 28 26.81 -27.79 -1.13
C ALA A 28 26.04 -28.71 -0.16
N HIS A 29 25.32 -29.67 -0.73
CA HIS A 29 24.60 -30.69 0.05
C HIS A 29 25.60 -31.55 0.85
N PRO A 30 25.31 -31.91 2.11
CA PRO A 30 26.26 -32.63 2.98
C PRO A 30 26.82 -33.93 2.41
N THR A 31 26.03 -34.67 1.63
CA THR A 31 26.35 -36.04 1.17
C THR A 31 26.22 -36.28 -0.34
N LEU A 32 25.72 -35.30 -1.10
CA LEU A 32 25.42 -35.47 -2.52
C LEU A 32 26.24 -34.47 -3.34
N PRO A 33 26.72 -34.82 -4.54
CA PRO A 33 27.50 -33.93 -5.40
C PRO A 33 26.60 -32.92 -6.14
N ARG A 34 25.83 -32.13 -5.38
CA ARG A 34 24.94 -31.08 -5.89
C ARG A 34 24.94 -29.85 -4.98
N TRP A 35 24.42 -28.75 -5.49
CA TRP A 35 24.07 -27.57 -4.68
C TRP A 35 22.57 -27.53 -4.45
N ASP A 36 22.19 -27.05 -3.27
CA ASP A 36 20.81 -26.77 -2.88
C ASP A 36 20.70 -25.29 -2.47
N ALA A 37 19.51 -24.72 -2.63
CA ALA A 37 19.20 -23.36 -2.18
C ALA A 37 18.73 -23.42 -0.72
N VAL A 38 19.53 -22.87 0.20
CA VAL A 38 19.25 -22.90 1.65
C VAL A 38 18.89 -21.49 2.11
N LYS A 39 17.64 -21.29 2.53
CA LYS A 39 17.15 -20.05 3.14
C LYS A 39 17.25 -20.18 4.66
N ILE A 40 18.07 -19.32 5.27
CA ILE A 40 18.17 -19.16 6.74
C ILE A 40 17.32 -17.96 7.14
N ILE A 41 16.34 -18.19 8.02
CA ILE A 41 15.42 -17.16 8.53
C ILE A 41 16.17 -16.23 9.49
N SER A 42 15.72 -14.97 9.58
CA SER A 42 16.26 -14.00 10.56
C SER A 42 16.11 -14.51 12.00
N ALA A 43 16.97 -14.02 12.89
CA ALA A 43 16.93 -14.44 14.30
C ALA A 43 15.59 -14.06 14.95
N ASP A 44 15.14 -12.83 14.73
CA ASP A 44 13.92 -12.28 15.35
C ASP A 44 12.68 -13.09 14.96
N LEU A 45 12.47 -13.34 13.65
CA LEU A 45 11.36 -14.17 13.17
C LEU A 45 11.48 -15.64 13.61
N SER A 46 12.70 -16.16 13.81
CA SER A 46 12.89 -17.55 14.27
C SER A 46 12.55 -17.76 15.74
N GLN A 47 12.58 -16.69 16.55
CA GLN A 47 12.22 -16.69 17.98
C GLN A 47 10.75 -16.35 18.22
N ASP A 48 10.08 -15.71 17.25
CA ASP A 48 8.63 -15.52 17.27
C ASP A 48 7.90 -16.87 17.16
N ALA A 49 7.12 -17.20 18.18
CA ALA A 49 6.43 -18.48 18.29
C ALA A 49 5.29 -18.63 17.25
N ASP A 50 4.63 -17.52 16.91
CA ASP A 50 3.51 -17.50 15.98
C ASP A 50 4.02 -17.57 14.54
N PHE A 51 5.08 -16.82 14.20
CA PHE A 51 5.80 -16.98 12.93
C PHE A 51 6.31 -18.41 12.77
N ARG A 52 6.95 -18.97 13.81
CA ARG A 52 7.46 -20.34 13.78
C ARG A 52 6.36 -21.37 13.53
N ALA A 53 5.21 -21.23 14.16
CA ALA A 53 4.07 -22.13 13.94
C ALA A 53 3.56 -22.05 12.49
N ARG A 54 3.38 -20.83 11.96
CA ARG A 54 3.01 -20.59 10.55
C ARG A 54 4.06 -21.15 9.58
N PHE A 55 5.33 -20.87 9.81
CA PHE A 55 6.46 -21.35 8.99
C PHE A 55 6.47 -22.87 8.88
N LEU A 56 6.34 -23.59 10.01
CA LEU A 56 6.31 -25.05 9.99
C LEU A 56 5.05 -25.59 9.28
N HIS A 57 3.89 -24.95 9.47
CA HIS A 57 2.66 -25.35 8.77
C HIS A 57 2.78 -25.16 7.25
N ASP A 58 3.08 -23.94 6.80
CA ASP A 58 3.17 -23.58 5.38
C ASP A 58 4.32 -24.34 4.68
N ALA A 59 5.46 -24.56 5.34
CA ALA A 59 6.60 -25.30 4.77
C ALA A 59 6.25 -26.77 4.50
N ASN A 60 5.53 -27.42 5.43
CA ASN A 60 5.09 -28.80 5.23
C ASN A 60 4.03 -28.89 4.11
N ALA A 61 3.13 -27.91 4.02
CA ALA A 61 2.15 -27.84 2.92
C ALA A 61 2.84 -27.65 1.56
N ALA A 62 3.82 -26.74 1.46
CA ALA A 62 4.61 -26.54 0.25
C ALA A 62 5.47 -27.76 -0.12
N ALA A 63 6.04 -28.46 0.87
CA ALA A 63 6.86 -29.66 0.65
C ALA A 63 6.05 -30.87 0.13
N ALA A 64 4.73 -30.88 0.29
CA ALA A 64 3.86 -31.90 -0.30
C ALA A 64 3.62 -31.70 -1.81
N LEU A 65 3.91 -30.51 -2.36
CA LEU A 65 3.66 -30.20 -3.77
C LEU A 65 4.76 -30.78 -4.66
N THR A 66 4.39 -31.65 -5.59
CA THR A 66 5.28 -32.20 -6.62
C THR A 66 4.74 -31.86 -8.00
N HIS A 67 5.35 -30.87 -8.65
CA HIS A 67 4.93 -30.36 -9.96
C HIS A 67 6.16 -29.87 -10.77
N PRO A 68 6.22 -30.05 -12.11
CA PRO A 68 7.41 -29.69 -12.89
C PRO A 68 7.81 -28.22 -12.80
N GLN A 69 6.83 -27.32 -12.64
CA GLN A 69 7.04 -25.88 -12.49
C GLN A 69 7.00 -25.39 -11.02
N ILE A 70 7.14 -26.27 -10.03
CA ILE A 70 7.32 -25.89 -8.61
C ILE A 70 8.72 -26.29 -8.16
N VAL A 71 9.44 -25.38 -7.50
CA VAL A 71 10.75 -25.66 -6.89
C VAL A 71 10.55 -26.65 -5.73
N PRO A 72 11.10 -27.88 -5.78
CA PRO A 72 10.93 -28.85 -4.70
C PRO A 72 11.62 -28.42 -3.42
N VAL A 73 10.96 -28.64 -2.28
CA VAL A 73 11.54 -28.53 -0.93
C VAL A 73 12.18 -29.86 -0.57
N TYR A 74 13.44 -29.84 -0.14
CA TYR A 74 14.19 -31.04 0.25
C TYR A 74 14.28 -31.24 1.77
N GLY A 75 14.09 -30.19 2.55
CA GLY A 75 14.06 -30.30 4.00
C GLY A 75 13.88 -28.94 4.68
N LEU A 76 13.51 -28.98 5.95
CA LEU A 76 13.44 -27.82 6.83
C LEU A 76 13.87 -28.22 8.24
N GLY A 77 14.17 -27.23 9.07
CA GLY A 77 14.50 -27.49 10.46
C GLY A 77 14.94 -26.24 11.21
N GLN A 78 15.73 -26.47 12.25
CA GLN A 78 16.33 -25.44 13.08
C GLN A 78 17.86 -25.65 13.13
N THR A 79 18.60 -24.56 13.30
CA THR A 79 20.05 -24.57 13.58
C THR A 79 20.32 -24.65 15.09
N ASP A 80 21.55 -24.95 15.48
CA ASP A 80 21.94 -25.05 16.90
C ASP A 80 21.75 -23.73 17.67
N ASP A 81 21.87 -22.59 16.99
CA ASP A 81 21.59 -21.24 17.53
C ASP A 81 20.11 -20.82 17.38
N GLY A 82 19.22 -21.77 17.08
CA GLY A 82 17.78 -21.60 17.15
C GLY A 82 17.11 -21.01 15.91
N ARG A 83 17.83 -20.73 14.82
CA ARG A 83 17.24 -20.15 13.60
C ARG A 83 16.56 -21.20 12.73
N LEU A 84 15.42 -20.83 12.15
CA LEU A 84 14.71 -21.68 11.19
C LEU A 84 15.45 -21.71 9.85
N TRP A 85 15.40 -22.84 9.16
CA TRP A 85 15.93 -22.98 7.80
C TRP A 85 15.05 -23.87 6.93
N ILE A 86 15.13 -23.65 5.62
CA ILE A 86 14.53 -24.48 4.59
C ILE A 86 15.52 -24.65 3.43
N ALA A 87 15.65 -25.88 2.93
CA ALA A 87 16.47 -26.25 1.79
C ALA A 87 15.58 -26.70 0.63
N SER A 88 15.86 -26.20 -0.57
CA SER A 88 15.12 -26.46 -1.80
C SER A 88 16.06 -26.65 -3.00
N GLN A 89 15.51 -27.01 -4.16
CA GLN A 89 16.30 -27.12 -5.39
C GLN A 89 17.03 -25.81 -5.71
N PHE A 90 18.36 -25.89 -5.87
CA PHE A 90 19.11 -24.83 -6.55
C PHE A 90 18.79 -24.87 -8.06
N VAL A 91 18.18 -23.80 -8.57
CA VAL A 91 17.98 -23.60 -10.01
C VAL A 91 19.14 -22.77 -10.54
N ASP A 92 19.95 -23.36 -11.42
CA ASP A 92 21.04 -22.65 -12.07
C ASP A 92 20.52 -21.80 -13.23
N GLY A 93 20.67 -20.48 -13.13
CA GLY A 93 20.03 -19.53 -14.02
C GLY A 93 19.80 -18.15 -13.39
N THR A 94 18.63 -17.58 -13.63
CA THR A 94 18.24 -16.23 -13.17
C THR A 94 16.78 -16.20 -12.70
N ASP A 95 16.26 -15.02 -12.37
CA ASP A 95 14.85 -14.80 -12.05
C ASP A 95 14.22 -13.81 -13.06
N ALA A 96 12.88 -13.77 -13.12
CA ALA A 96 12.20 -12.93 -14.11
C ALA A 96 12.34 -11.41 -13.87
N GLU A 97 12.63 -10.96 -12.63
CA GLU A 97 12.90 -9.55 -12.33
C GLU A 97 14.34 -9.15 -12.74
N ALA A 98 15.32 -10.04 -12.59
CA ALA A 98 16.65 -9.87 -13.14
C ALA A 98 16.65 -9.91 -14.68
N ALA A 99 15.92 -10.85 -15.30
CA ALA A 99 15.76 -10.92 -16.75
C ALA A 99 15.06 -9.68 -17.35
N LEU A 100 14.05 -9.14 -16.65
CA LEU A 100 13.40 -7.87 -16.98
C LEU A 100 14.38 -6.70 -16.91
N ARG A 101 15.13 -6.56 -15.81
CA ARG A 101 16.13 -5.49 -15.65
C ARG A 101 17.30 -5.58 -16.63
N ALA A 102 17.63 -6.78 -17.11
CA ALA A 102 18.60 -6.99 -18.18
C ALA A 102 18.06 -6.62 -19.59
N GLY A 103 16.79 -6.23 -19.72
CA GLY A 103 16.17 -5.87 -21.01
C GLY A 103 15.84 -7.06 -21.91
N ALA A 104 15.84 -8.28 -21.37
CA ALA A 104 15.65 -9.53 -22.12
C ALA A 104 14.20 -10.06 -22.10
N MET A 105 13.24 -9.26 -21.63
CA MET A 105 11.84 -9.66 -21.49
C MET A 105 11.02 -9.15 -22.68
N THR A 106 10.61 -10.06 -23.58
CA THR A 106 9.64 -9.76 -24.64
C THR A 106 8.21 -10.07 -24.17
N PRO A 107 7.16 -9.48 -24.78
CA PRO A 107 5.78 -9.79 -24.42
C PRO A 107 5.44 -11.28 -24.52
N GLN A 108 5.98 -11.96 -25.54
CA GLN A 108 5.81 -13.40 -25.75
C GLN A 108 6.48 -14.22 -24.64
N ARG A 109 7.68 -13.80 -24.18
CA ARG A 109 8.37 -14.46 -23.06
C ARG A 109 7.65 -14.20 -21.73
N ALA A 110 7.16 -12.98 -21.50
CA ALA A 110 6.37 -12.64 -20.32
C ALA A 110 5.12 -13.53 -20.20
N VAL A 111 4.33 -13.65 -21.28
CA VAL A 111 3.13 -14.50 -21.28
C VAL A 111 3.47 -15.99 -21.21
N HIS A 112 4.57 -16.44 -21.81
CA HIS A 112 5.05 -17.82 -21.64
C HIS A 112 5.38 -18.14 -20.17
N ILE A 113 6.12 -17.26 -19.49
CA ILE A 113 6.44 -17.39 -18.06
C ILE A 113 5.16 -17.43 -17.22
N ILE A 114 4.21 -16.53 -17.48
CA ILE A 114 2.93 -16.48 -16.78
C ILE A 114 2.12 -17.78 -17.00
N GLY A 115 2.13 -18.35 -18.20
CA GLY A 115 1.48 -19.64 -18.48
C GLY A 115 2.13 -20.84 -17.77
N GLN A 116 3.45 -20.86 -17.62
CA GLN A 116 4.14 -21.90 -16.84
C GLN A 116 3.86 -21.78 -15.33
N VAL A 117 3.87 -20.56 -14.79
CA VAL A 117 3.55 -20.29 -13.38
C VAL A 117 2.07 -20.55 -13.08
N ALA A 118 1.17 -20.26 -14.02
CA ALA A 118 -0.26 -20.52 -13.88
C ALA A 118 -0.56 -22.02 -13.64
N GLN A 119 0.12 -22.92 -14.35
CA GLN A 119 -0.01 -24.37 -14.14
C GLN A 119 0.41 -24.79 -12.72
N ALA A 120 1.52 -24.20 -12.21
CA ALA A 120 1.97 -24.43 -10.84
C ALA A 120 0.97 -23.92 -9.79
N LEU A 121 0.35 -22.76 -10.03
CA LEU A 121 -0.65 -22.17 -9.14
C LEU A 121 -1.94 -22.98 -9.11
N ASP A 122 -2.50 -23.34 -10.27
CA ASP A 122 -3.72 -24.15 -10.33
C ASP A 122 -3.50 -25.53 -9.67
N PHE A 123 -2.31 -26.12 -9.81
CA PHE A 123 -1.92 -27.34 -9.08
C PHE A 123 -1.86 -27.11 -7.56
N ALA A 124 -1.25 -26.02 -7.08
CA ALA A 124 -1.17 -25.70 -5.65
C ALA A 124 -2.56 -25.42 -5.05
N HIS A 125 -3.41 -24.68 -5.76
CA HIS A 125 -4.79 -24.36 -5.35
C HIS A 125 -5.66 -25.60 -5.25
N ALA A 126 -5.49 -26.58 -6.17
CA ALA A 126 -6.15 -27.88 -6.09
C ALA A 126 -5.73 -28.72 -4.86
N HIS A 127 -4.58 -28.41 -4.25
CA HIS A 127 -4.11 -28.98 -2.99
C HIS A 127 -4.33 -28.04 -1.79
N HIS A 128 -5.17 -27.02 -1.94
CA HIS A 128 -5.48 -26.00 -0.93
C HIS A 128 -4.30 -25.15 -0.44
N VAL A 129 -3.22 -25.05 -1.23
CA VAL A 129 -2.05 -24.21 -0.93
C VAL A 129 -2.10 -22.93 -1.76
N VAL A 130 -2.15 -21.78 -1.09
CA VAL A 130 -2.06 -20.43 -1.70
C VAL A 130 -0.63 -19.92 -1.56
N HIS A 131 -0.06 -19.33 -2.62
CA HIS A 131 1.34 -18.92 -2.70
C HIS A 131 1.64 -17.65 -1.89
N ARG A 132 0.72 -16.66 -1.86
CA ARG A 132 0.73 -15.42 -1.02
C ARG A 132 1.87 -14.41 -1.30
N ASN A 133 2.92 -14.79 -2.02
CA ASN A 133 4.14 -14.00 -2.26
C ASN A 133 4.53 -13.98 -3.76
N LEU A 134 3.57 -13.86 -4.68
CA LEU A 134 3.87 -13.83 -6.12
C LEU A 134 4.45 -12.49 -6.55
N LYS A 135 5.62 -12.54 -7.20
CA LYS A 135 6.36 -11.43 -7.80
C LYS A 135 7.41 -11.99 -8.77
N PRO A 136 7.91 -11.22 -9.75
CA PRO A 136 8.80 -11.77 -10.78
C PRO A 136 10.14 -12.31 -10.24
N ALA A 137 10.62 -11.82 -9.09
CA ALA A 137 11.83 -12.35 -8.43
C ALA A 137 11.68 -13.81 -7.92
N ASN A 138 10.45 -14.32 -7.84
CA ASN A 138 10.16 -15.69 -7.38
C ASN A 138 9.97 -16.67 -8.56
N PHE A 139 10.06 -16.18 -9.81
CA PHE A 139 9.94 -16.99 -11.03
C PHE A 139 11.34 -17.29 -11.54
N LEU A 140 11.85 -18.48 -11.20
CA LEU A 140 13.20 -18.91 -11.55
C LEU A 140 13.24 -19.42 -12.99
N LEU A 141 14.25 -18.98 -13.73
CA LEU A 141 14.44 -19.25 -15.16
C LEU A 141 15.77 -19.99 -15.33
N SER A 142 15.72 -21.24 -15.81
CA SER A 142 16.91 -22.06 -16.02
C SER A 142 17.86 -21.47 -17.07
N ALA A 143 19.17 -21.61 -16.87
CA ALA A 143 20.17 -21.21 -17.87
C ALA A 143 19.92 -21.88 -19.24
N GLY A 144 19.97 -21.08 -20.32
CA GLY A 144 19.83 -21.53 -21.71
C GLY A 144 19.00 -20.58 -22.58
N GLY A 145 17.87 -20.10 -22.05
CA GLY A 145 16.95 -19.19 -22.75
C GLY A 145 16.21 -19.81 -23.95
N GLY A 146 15.24 -19.06 -24.49
CA GLY A 146 14.45 -19.51 -25.65
C GLY A 146 13.38 -20.56 -25.31
N PRO A 147 12.89 -21.34 -26.30
CA PRO A 147 11.72 -22.22 -26.15
C PRO A 147 11.92 -23.47 -25.27
N HIS A 148 13.10 -23.62 -24.66
CA HIS A 148 13.42 -24.68 -23.71
C HIS A 148 13.79 -24.13 -22.32
N GLU A 149 13.60 -22.83 -22.08
CA GLU A 149 13.73 -22.22 -20.75
C GLU A 149 12.71 -22.83 -19.80
N SER A 150 13.19 -23.51 -18.76
CA SER A 150 12.34 -24.05 -17.69
C SER A 150 12.02 -22.93 -16.70
N VAL A 151 10.74 -22.78 -16.41
CA VAL A 151 10.20 -21.78 -15.49
C VAL A 151 9.73 -22.50 -14.23
N LEU A 152 10.29 -22.15 -13.07
CA LEU A 152 9.94 -22.75 -11.78
C LEU A 152 9.48 -21.67 -10.80
N LEU A 153 8.34 -21.92 -10.16
CA LEU A 153 7.80 -21.11 -9.07
C LEU A 153 8.48 -21.50 -7.76
N GLY A 154 9.21 -20.56 -7.16
CA GLY A 154 9.87 -20.72 -5.86
C GLY A 154 9.38 -19.71 -4.82
N ASP A 155 9.83 -19.90 -3.57
CA ASP A 155 9.54 -18.99 -2.45
C ASP A 155 8.04 -18.71 -2.23
N PHE A 156 7.27 -19.80 -2.13
CA PHE A 156 5.96 -19.82 -1.45
C PHE A 156 6.08 -19.03 -0.15
N GLY A 157 5.05 -18.26 0.20
CA GLY A 157 5.02 -17.31 1.33
C GLY A 157 5.00 -17.98 2.70
N ILE A 158 5.94 -18.88 2.94
CA ILE A 158 6.06 -19.74 4.12
C ILE A 158 6.29 -18.89 5.36
N GLY A 159 5.34 -18.93 6.29
CA GLY A 159 5.37 -18.14 7.52
C GLY A 159 4.97 -16.67 7.34
N LEU A 160 4.73 -16.19 6.11
CA LEU A 160 4.36 -14.80 5.87
C LEU A 160 2.88 -14.55 6.21
N ALA A 161 2.61 -13.95 7.36
CA ALA A 161 1.37 -13.21 7.61
C ALA A 161 1.59 -11.70 7.43
N LEU A 162 0.50 -10.96 7.25
CA LEU A 162 0.57 -9.49 7.17
C LEU A 162 0.95 -8.80 8.48
N HIS A 163 0.89 -9.48 9.63
CA HIS A 163 1.46 -8.92 10.86
C HIS A 163 3.00 -8.99 10.84
N ASP A 164 3.59 -9.97 10.15
CA ASP A 164 5.05 -10.17 10.11
C ASP A 164 5.76 -9.12 9.27
N VAL A 165 5.11 -8.58 8.22
CA VAL A 165 5.67 -7.46 7.44
C VAL A 165 5.80 -6.17 8.25
N GLY A 166 5.09 -6.03 9.38
CA GLY A 166 5.28 -4.92 10.32
C GLY A 166 6.67 -4.89 10.98
N MET A 167 7.32 -6.06 11.10
CA MET A 167 8.66 -6.23 11.66
C MET A 167 9.77 -6.03 10.62
N MET A 168 9.42 -5.76 9.36
CA MET A 168 10.36 -5.69 8.24
C MET A 168 10.70 -4.24 7.87
N GLU A 169 11.93 -4.02 7.37
CA GLU A 169 12.33 -2.71 6.87
C GLU A 169 11.43 -2.23 5.71
N ALA A 170 11.30 -0.90 5.56
CA ALA A 170 10.30 -0.28 4.69
C ALA A 170 10.42 -0.66 3.19
N GLU A 171 11.63 -0.92 2.67
CA GLU A 171 11.82 -1.38 1.28
C GLU A 171 11.30 -2.81 1.05
N PRO A 172 11.71 -3.83 1.83
CA PRO A 172 11.13 -5.18 1.75
C PRO A 172 9.59 -5.23 1.87
N VAL A 173 9.00 -4.39 2.71
CA VAL A 173 7.52 -4.27 2.83
C VAL A 173 6.93 -3.75 1.53
N MET A 174 7.46 -2.66 0.97
CA MET A 174 7.03 -2.09 -0.31
C MET A 174 7.05 -3.12 -1.44
N ALA A 175 8.12 -3.91 -1.54
CA ALA A 175 8.30 -4.92 -2.59
C ALA A 175 7.27 -6.07 -2.49
N THR A 176 6.66 -6.27 -1.33
CA THR A 176 5.62 -7.29 -1.09
C THR A 176 4.22 -6.70 -1.29
N VAL A 177 3.97 -5.48 -0.80
CA VAL A 177 2.68 -4.77 -0.97
C VAL A 177 2.37 -4.49 -2.45
N ALA A 178 3.39 -4.24 -3.29
CA ALA A 178 3.23 -3.87 -4.71
C ALA A 178 2.61 -4.96 -5.63
N TYR A 179 2.35 -6.16 -5.10
CA TYR A 179 1.69 -7.26 -5.82
C TYR A 179 0.50 -7.86 -5.06
N ALA A 180 0.30 -7.48 -3.78
CA ALA A 180 -0.64 -8.15 -2.90
C ALA A 180 -2.11 -7.84 -3.24
N ALA A 181 -2.99 -8.83 -3.07
CA ALA A 181 -4.41 -8.71 -3.37
C ALA A 181 -5.16 -7.84 -2.33
N PRO A 182 -6.24 -7.14 -2.72
CA PRO A 182 -7.00 -6.24 -1.83
C PRO A 182 -7.52 -6.93 -0.56
N GLU A 183 -8.06 -8.14 -0.70
CA GLU A 183 -8.59 -8.96 0.38
C GLU A 183 -7.48 -9.43 1.33
N THR A 184 -6.31 -9.81 0.77
CA THR A 184 -5.12 -10.11 1.57
C THR A 184 -4.75 -8.86 2.39
N LEU A 185 -4.52 -7.73 1.73
CA LEU A 185 -4.12 -6.45 2.34
C LEU A 185 -5.12 -5.93 3.40
N SER A 186 -6.40 -6.29 3.28
CA SER A 186 -7.46 -5.92 4.22
C SER A 186 -7.62 -6.92 5.38
N GLY A 187 -6.83 -7.99 5.44
CA GLY A 187 -6.97 -9.05 6.44
C GLY A 187 -8.24 -9.90 6.28
N GLN A 188 -8.89 -9.84 5.12
CA GLN A 188 -10.10 -10.61 4.83
C GLN A 188 -9.76 -12.07 4.50
N ALA A 189 -10.76 -12.95 4.56
CA ALA A 189 -10.62 -14.32 4.07
C ALA A 189 -10.31 -14.30 2.56
N PHE A 190 -9.35 -15.12 2.13
CA PHE A 190 -8.88 -15.18 0.75
C PHE A 190 -8.69 -16.63 0.29
N ASP A 191 -8.74 -16.84 -1.02
CA ASP A 191 -8.49 -18.12 -1.70
C ASP A 191 -7.42 -17.95 -2.81
N GLY A 192 -7.35 -18.90 -3.75
CA GLY A 192 -6.43 -18.83 -4.89
C GLY A 192 -6.59 -17.59 -5.78
N ARG A 193 -7.73 -16.89 -5.73
CA ARG A 193 -7.96 -15.64 -6.49
C ARG A 193 -7.05 -14.49 -6.02
N ALA A 194 -6.49 -14.56 -4.82
CA ALA A 194 -5.45 -13.64 -4.36
C ALA A 194 -4.13 -13.81 -5.15
N ASP A 195 -3.77 -15.06 -5.45
CA ASP A 195 -2.63 -15.35 -6.32
C ASP A 195 -2.92 -14.96 -7.77
N VAL A 196 -4.15 -15.14 -8.27
CA VAL A 196 -4.56 -14.67 -9.62
C VAL A 196 -4.36 -13.15 -9.77
N TYR A 197 -4.73 -12.37 -8.75
CA TYR A 197 -4.49 -10.93 -8.73
C TYR A 197 -2.99 -10.61 -8.78
N SER A 198 -2.20 -11.27 -7.92
CA SER A 198 -0.75 -11.07 -7.82
C SER A 198 -0.02 -11.50 -9.11
N LEU A 199 -0.51 -12.54 -9.79
CA LEU A 199 -0.07 -12.96 -11.11
C LEU A 199 -0.40 -11.91 -12.19
N GLY A 200 -1.58 -11.29 -12.12
CA GLY A 200 -1.94 -10.14 -12.95
C GLY A 200 -1.01 -8.93 -12.75
N CYS A 201 -0.70 -8.58 -11.49
CA CYS A 201 0.29 -7.55 -11.18
C CYS A 201 1.68 -7.90 -11.71
N THR A 202 2.04 -9.20 -11.71
CA THR A 202 3.31 -9.68 -12.25
C THR A 202 3.33 -9.65 -13.79
N LEU A 203 2.24 -10.03 -14.47
CA LEU A 203 2.10 -9.89 -15.92
C LEU A 203 2.27 -8.42 -16.33
N PHE A 204 1.59 -7.49 -15.65
CA PHE A 204 1.75 -6.05 -15.86
C PHE A 204 3.21 -5.61 -15.70
N ARG A 205 3.90 -6.08 -14.65
CA ARG A 205 5.32 -5.80 -14.39
C ARG A 205 6.23 -6.28 -15.51
N LEU A 206 6.03 -7.51 -15.98
CA LEU A 206 6.83 -8.11 -17.05
C LEU A 206 6.59 -7.46 -18.43
N LEU A 207 5.38 -6.97 -18.69
CA LEU A 207 5.02 -6.30 -19.95
C LEU A 207 5.46 -4.83 -20.00
N THR A 208 5.36 -4.09 -18.88
CA THR A 208 5.54 -2.63 -18.87
C THR A 208 6.84 -2.14 -18.22
N GLY A 209 7.56 -3.02 -17.51
CA GLY A 209 8.71 -2.62 -16.70
C GLY A 209 8.36 -1.75 -15.48
N LYS A 210 7.08 -1.68 -15.07
CA LYS A 210 6.56 -0.88 -13.95
C LYS A 210 5.58 -1.71 -13.12
N THR A 211 5.42 -1.44 -11.81
CA THR A 211 4.32 -2.03 -11.03
C THR A 211 2.99 -1.37 -11.42
N PRO A 212 1.83 -2.03 -11.26
CA PRO A 212 0.52 -1.42 -11.56
C PRO A 212 0.31 -0.11 -10.80
N PHE A 213 0.66 -0.11 -9.52
CA PHE A 213 0.59 1.06 -8.66
C PHE A 213 2.02 1.46 -8.22
N PRO A 214 2.53 2.64 -8.61
CA PRO A 214 3.92 3.01 -8.37
C PRO A 214 4.13 3.60 -6.96
N ALA A 215 5.26 3.26 -6.35
CA ALA A 215 5.68 3.68 -5.00
C ALA A 215 5.96 5.18 -4.80
N GLY A 216 5.74 6.04 -5.82
CA GLY A 216 6.14 7.45 -5.83
C GLY A 216 5.46 8.35 -4.78
N LYS A 217 4.50 7.83 -4.01
CA LYS A 217 3.84 8.51 -2.88
C LYS A 217 3.97 7.72 -1.55
N GLY A 218 4.89 6.77 -1.47
CA GLY A 218 5.11 5.93 -0.28
C GLY A 218 4.20 4.69 -0.21
N PRO A 219 4.46 3.76 0.74
CA PRO A 219 3.83 2.44 0.75
C PRO A 219 2.32 2.49 1.05
N ALA A 220 1.88 3.44 1.87
CA ALA A 220 0.45 3.69 2.13
C ALA A 220 -0.34 4.05 0.85
N ALA A 221 0.29 4.77 -0.10
CA ALA A 221 -0.36 5.12 -1.36
C ALA A 221 -0.44 3.93 -2.32
N VAL A 222 0.57 3.05 -2.34
CA VAL A 222 0.54 1.78 -3.11
C VAL A 222 -0.56 0.87 -2.57
N LEU A 223 -0.61 0.70 -1.25
CA LEU A 223 -1.66 -0.05 -0.56
C LEU A 223 -3.06 0.47 -0.93
N MET A 224 -3.32 1.77 -0.74
CA MET A 224 -4.62 2.37 -1.06
C MET A 224 -4.96 2.27 -2.55
N ALA A 225 -3.98 2.27 -3.44
CA ALA A 225 -4.20 2.05 -4.86
C ALA A 225 -4.56 0.59 -5.17
N HIS A 226 -3.92 -0.40 -4.52
CA HIS A 226 -4.34 -1.79 -4.58
C HIS A 226 -5.78 -1.97 -4.07
N LEU A 227 -6.18 -1.30 -2.99
CA LEU A 227 -7.55 -1.35 -2.45
C LEU A 227 -8.59 -0.64 -3.35
N GLN A 228 -8.31 0.58 -3.82
CA GLN A 228 -9.33 1.50 -4.34
C GLN A 228 -9.13 1.98 -5.78
N SER A 229 -7.89 2.14 -6.26
CA SER A 229 -7.64 2.70 -7.60
C SER A 229 -8.01 1.71 -8.71
N PRO A 230 -8.65 2.15 -9.81
CA PRO A 230 -8.95 1.25 -10.94
C PRO A 230 -7.67 0.62 -11.50
N PRO A 231 -7.74 -0.59 -12.08
CA PRO A 231 -6.61 -1.19 -12.78
C PRO A 231 -6.05 -0.25 -13.86
N PRO A 232 -4.73 -0.04 -13.92
CA PRO A 232 -4.10 0.71 -15.00
C PRO A 232 -4.16 -0.08 -16.31
N ARG A 233 -4.30 0.62 -17.43
CA ARG A 233 -4.11 0.05 -18.77
C ARG A 233 -2.62 -0.09 -19.06
N ILE A 234 -2.25 -1.13 -19.80
CA ILE A 234 -0.87 -1.29 -20.27
C ILE A 234 -0.59 -0.45 -21.52
N THR A 235 -1.62 -0.17 -22.33
CA THR A 235 -1.48 0.67 -23.53
C THR A 235 -1.18 2.13 -23.21
N ASP A 236 -1.49 2.61 -22.00
CA ASP A 236 -1.09 3.93 -21.49
C ASP A 236 0.42 4.03 -21.16
N LEU A 237 1.14 2.90 -21.21
CA LEU A 237 2.58 2.80 -20.91
C LEU A 237 3.40 2.23 -22.06
N VAL A 238 2.80 1.36 -22.88
CA VAL A 238 3.41 0.68 -24.01
C VAL A 238 2.40 0.56 -25.15
N ASP A 239 2.24 1.64 -25.92
CA ASP A 239 1.30 1.79 -27.05
C ASP A 239 1.38 0.68 -28.11
N ALA A 240 2.51 -0.03 -28.18
CA ALA A 240 2.76 -1.12 -29.12
C ALA A 240 2.14 -2.48 -28.69
N LEU A 241 1.56 -2.58 -27.49
CA LEU A 241 0.89 -3.80 -27.02
C LEU A 241 -0.59 -3.84 -27.47
N PRO A 242 -1.15 -5.04 -27.75
CA PRO A 242 -2.55 -5.15 -28.18
C PRO A 242 -3.51 -4.69 -27.08
N ALA A 243 -4.48 -3.84 -27.43
CA ALA A 243 -5.47 -3.30 -26.48
C ALA A 243 -6.29 -4.38 -25.75
N ALA A 244 -6.46 -5.57 -26.34
CA ALA A 244 -7.11 -6.71 -25.69
C ALA A 244 -6.44 -7.15 -24.37
N LEU A 245 -5.16 -6.81 -24.15
CA LEU A 245 -4.49 -7.05 -22.87
C LEU A 245 -4.93 -6.09 -21.76
N ASP A 246 -5.47 -4.91 -22.08
CA ASP A 246 -6.02 -4.01 -21.05
C ASP A 246 -7.20 -4.66 -20.34
N ASP A 247 -8.08 -5.35 -21.09
CA ASP A 247 -9.20 -6.12 -20.53
C ASP A 247 -8.72 -7.27 -19.65
N VAL A 248 -7.67 -7.99 -20.07
CA VAL A 248 -7.05 -9.06 -19.25
C VAL A 248 -6.52 -8.52 -17.93
N ILE A 249 -5.81 -7.38 -17.95
CA ILE A 249 -5.32 -6.73 -16.73
C ILE A 249 -6.48 -6.20 -15.88
N ALA A 250 -7.50 -5.61 -16.49
CA ALA A 250 -8.68 -5.11 -15.78
C ALA A 250 -9.43 -6.23 -15.04
N THR A 251 -9.62 -7.40 -15.68
CA THR A 251 -10.21 -8.59 -15.05
C THR A 251 -9.30 -9.16 -13.97
N ALA A 252 -8.00 -9.30 -14.21
CA ALA A 252 -7.08 -9.86 -13.22
C ALA A 252 -6.94 -9.00 -11.95
N LEU A 253 -6.91 -7.66 -12.10
CA LEU A 253 -6.77 -6.70 -11.01
C LEU A 253 -8.12 -6.19 -10.46
N ALA A 254 -9.24 -6.84 -10.81
CA ALA A 254 -10.55 -6.51 -10.26
C ALA A 254 -10.53 -6.57 -8.73
N LYS A 255 -11.14 -5.58 -8.07
CA LYS A 255 -11.07 -5.47 -6.60
C LYS A 255 -11.81 -6.60 -5.91
N ASP A 256 -13.05 -6.84 -6.34
CA ASP A 256 -13.83 -8.01 -5.97
C ASP A 256 -13.16 -9.29 -6.51
N PRO A 257 -12.78 -10.25 -5.66
CA PRO A 257 -12.26 -11.55 -6.10
C PRO A 257 -13.22 -12.30 -7.01
N ALA A 258 -14.54 -12.16 -6.84
CA ALA A 258 -15.55 -12.83 -7.63
C ALA A 258 -15.50 -12.44 -9.12
N ALA A 259 -15.10 -11.19 -9.41
CA ALA A 259 -14.99 -10.62 -10.76
C ALA A 259 -13.68 -10.97 -11.50
N ARG A 260 -12.75 -11.68 -10.85
CA ARG A 260 -11.48 -12.14 -11.45
C ARG A 260 -11.65 -13.45 -12.22
N PHE A 261 -10.61 -13.82 -12.98
CA PHE A 261 -10.50 -15.16 -13.56
C PHE A 261 -10.63 -16.25 -12.50
N GLY A 262 -11.35 -17.34 -12.84
CA GLY A 262 -11.60 -18.44 -11.91
C GLY A 262 -10.39 -19.35 -11.65
N SER A 263 -9.32 -19.24 -12.44
CA SER A 263 -8.05 -19.93 -12.24
C SER A 263 -6.89 -19.09 -12.81
N ALA A 264 -5.65 -19.44 -12.45
CA ALA A 264 -4.47 -18.79 -13.00
C ALA A 264 -4.27 -19.13 -14.49
N SER A 265 -4.60 -20.35 -14.93
CA SER A 265 -4.52 -20.72 -16.36
C SER A 265 -5.49 -19.92 -17.21
N ALA A 266 -6.70 -19.64 -16.71
CA ALA A 266 -7.67 -18.80 -17.44
C ALA A 266 -7.16 -17.36 -17.69
N LEU A 267 -6.39 -16.79 -16.75
CA LEU A 267 -5.68 -15.52 -16.95
C LEU A 267 -4.60 -15.65 -18.03
N ALA A 268 -3.78 -16.71 -17.95
CA ALA A 268 -2.68 -16.93 -18.90
C ALA A 268 -3.17 -17.18 -20.34
N ASP A 269 -4.23 -17.97 -20.51
CA ASP A 269 -4.86 -18.25 -21.79
C ASP A 269 -5.45 -16.96 -22.41
N ALA A 270 -6.10 -16.13 -21.60
CA ALA A 270 -6.61 -14.82 -22.04
C ALA A 270 -5.46 -13.88 -22.48
N ALA A 271 -4.35 -13.85 -21.73
CA ALA A 271 -3.17 -13.07 -22.10
C ALA A 271 -2.52 -13.58 -23.40
N ALA A 272 -2.47 -14.89 -23.61
CA ALA A 272 -1.95 -15.51 -24.83
C ALA A 272 -2.83 -15.21 -26.05
N ALA A 273 -4.15 -15.31 -25.90
CA ALA A 273 -5.11 -14.96 -26.95
C ALA A 273 -5.02 -13.47 -27.32
N ALA A 274 -4.94 -12.57 -26.33
CA ALA A 274 -4.81 -11.13 -26.55
C ALA A 274 -3.52 -10.76 -27.32
N LEU A 275 -2.39 -11.42 -27.05
CA LEU A 275 -1.17 -11.23 -27.83
C LEU A 275 -1.30 -11.73 -29.28
N GLN A 276 -2.03 -12.81 -29.53
CA GLN A 276 -2.23 -13.34 -30.88
C GLN A 276 -3.16 -12.46 -31.73
N GLN A 277 -4.20 -11.87 -31.13
CA GLN A 277 -5.17 -11.01 -31.84
C GLN A 277 -4.57 -9.69 -32.36
N GLY A 278 -3.48 -9.21 -31.75
CA GLY A 278 -2.75 -8.04 -32.23
C GLY A 278 -1.59 -8.33 -33.20
N ALA A 279 -1.30 -9.61 -33.49
CA ALA A 279 -0.34 -9.94 -34.53
C ALA A 279 -0.98 -9.70 -35.91
N PRO A 280 -0.31 -8.96 -36.84
CA PRO A 280 -0.79 -8.91 -38.21
C PRO A 280 -0.84 -10.34 -38.78
N PRO A 281 -1.90 -10.73 -39.50
CA PRO A 281 -2.01 -12.08 -40.03
C PRO A 281 -0.78 -12.41 -40.87
N ALA A 282 -0.17 -13.57 -40.60
CA ALA A 282 0.96 -14.05 -41.38
C ALA A 282 0.58 -14.04 -42.88
N PRO A 283 1.45 -13.58 -43.80
CA PRO A 283 1.14 -13.58 -45.22
C PRO A 283 0.82 -15.01 -45.67
N VAL A 284 -0.46 -15.29 -45.92
CA VAL A 284 -0.90 -16.58 -46.44
C VAL A 284 -0.26 -16.73 -47.83
N PRO A 285 0.50 -17.80 -48.10
CA PRO A 285 1.06 -18.01 -49.43
C PRO A 285 -0.06 -18.06 -50.47
N SER A 286 -0.05 -17.13 -51.41
CA SER A 286 -1.08 -16.97 -52.45
C SER A 286 -1.02 -18.06 -53.53
N GLN A 287 -1.05 -19.33 -53.14
CA GLN A 287 -1.12 -20.49 -54.03
C GLN A 287 -2.07 -21.55 -53.47
N GLU A 288 -3.39 -21.30 -53.63
CA GLU A 288 -4.34 -22.23 -54.28
C GLU A 288 -5.73 -21.59 -54.38
N VAL A 289 -5.85 -20.56 -55.23
CA VAL A 289 -7.16 -20.05 -55.66
C VAL A 289 -7.62 -20.88 -56.87
N SER A 290 -8.49 -21.87 -56.62
CA SER A 290 -9.13 -22.65 -57.69
C SER A 290 -10.34 -21.88 -58.28
N PRO A 291 -10.40 -21.57 -59.59
CA PRO A 291 -11.33 -20.58 -60.12
C PRO A 291 -12.54 -21.16 -60.89
N TYR A 292 -13.67 -21.36 -60.22
CA TYR A 292 -15.00 -21.61 -60.83
C TYR A 292 -16.09 -21.00 -59.91
N LEU A 293 -17.13 -20.27 -60.33
CA LEU A 293 -17.61 -19.85 -61.66
C LEU A 293 -18.31 -18.47 -61.57
N ARG A 294 -18.27 -17.67 -62.65
CA ARG A 294 -19.04 -16.42 -62.79
C ARG A 294 -20.46 -16.69 -63.32
N SER A 295 -21.42 -15.84 -62.93
CA SER A 295 -22.45 -15.31 -63.86
C SER A 295 -23.08 -14.00 -63.34
N PRO A 296 -23.64 -13.12 -64.21
CA PRO A 296 -23.51 -11.66 -64.02
C PRO A 296 -24.80 -10.82 -64.16
N THR A 297 -24.75 -9.56 -63.74
CA THR A 297 -25.73 -8.48 -64.06
C THR A 297 -25.03 -7.09 -64.03
N PRO A 298 -25.58 -6.01 -64.65
CA PRO A 298 -24.81 -5.16 -65.58
C PRO A 298 -24.46 -3.73 -65.07
N ALA A 299 -23.85 -2.92 -65.94
CA ALA A 299 -23.02 -1.76 -65.60
C ALA A 299 -23.58 -0.36 -65.95
N ALA A 300 -22.93 0.65 -65.35
CA ALA A 300 -22.52 1.95 -65.94
C ALA A 300 -23.60 3.07 -66.12
N PRO A 301 -23.23 4.39 -66.22
CA PRO A 301 -21.93 4.93 -66.64
C PRO A 301 -21.29 6.10 -65.80
N GLN A 302 -20.18 6.60 -66.34
CA GLN A 302 -19.12 7.43 -65.73
C GLN A 302 -19.26 8.95 -65.95
N HIS A 303 -18.53 9.73 -65.15
CA HIS A 303 -17.74 10.97 -65.41
C HIS A 303 -16.79 11.13 -64.18
N GLY A 304 -15.63 11.81 -64.17
CA GLY A 304 -14.78 12.45 -65.18
C GLY A 304 -13.47 12.99 -64.53
N GLY A 305 -12.42 13.32 -65.29
CA GLY A 305 -11.17 13.97 -64.81
C GLY A 305 -11.08 15.46 -65.17
N PRO A 306 -9.90 16.15 -65.18
CA PRO A 306 -8.48 15.73 -64.98
C PRO A 306 -7.82 16.36 -63.71
N GLU A 307 -6.71 15.90 -63.11
CA GLU A 307 -5.30 15.72 -63.53
C GLU A 307 -4.51 17.01 -63.87
N VAL A 308 -3.49 17.34 -63.06
CA VAL A 308 -2.31 18.16 -63.43
C VAL A 308 -1.06 17.64 -62.69
N VAL A 309 0.04 17.47 -63.42
CA VAL A 309 1.38 17.07 -62.95
C VAL A 309 2.35 18.24 -63.07
N VAL A 310 3.20 18.52 -62.06
CA VAL A 310 4.45 19.30 -62.22
C VAL A 310 5.54 18.79 -61.28
N THR A 311 6.77 18.73 -61.80
CA THR A 311 8.01 18.27 -61.12
C THR A 311 9.08 19.37 -61.14
N TYR A 312 10.16 19.18 -60.36
CA TYR A 312 11.51 19.80 -60.42
C TYR A 312 11.84 20.96 -59.48
N GLY A 313 13.05 20.89 -58.88
CA GLY A 313 13.77 22.07 -58.36
C GLY A 313 14.59 21.87 -57.08
N THR A 314 15.74 21.19 -57.13
CA THR A 314 16.85 21.43 -56.18
C THR A 314 17.59 22.72 -56.57
N PRO A 315 18.28 23.37 -55.61
CA PRO A 315 19.75 23.36 -55.71
C PRO A 315 20.47 23.13 -54.37
N GLU A 316 21.78 22.95 -54.49
CA GLU A 316 22.73 22.46 -53.48
C GLU A 316 23.62 23.60 -52.90
N LEU A 317 24.42 23.26 -51.88
CA LEU A 317 25.78 23.76 -51.55
C LEU A 317 26.04 24.60 -50.28
N ALA A 318 27.25 24.33 -49.75
CA ALA A 318 27.97 24.92 -48.62
C ALA A 318 27.39 24.66 -47.21
N GLY A 319 28.10 24.07 -46.24
CA GLY A 319 29.48 23.55 -46.21
C GLY A 319 30.28 24.14 -45.05
N GLY A 320 30.70 23.32 -44.09
CA GLY A 320 31.57 23.76 -42.98
C GLY A 320 31.50 22.90 -41.72
N ALA A 321 32.52 22.07 -41.52
CA ALA A 321 32.84 21.38 -40.26
C ALA A 321 34.38 21.44 -40.05
N PRO A 322 34.93 20.96 -38.93
CA PRO A 322 34.71 21.45 -37.57
C PRO A 322 36.04 21.86 -36.89
N ALA A 323 36.00 22.67 -35.83
CA ALA A 323 37.20 23.05 -35.06
C ALA A 323 37.26 22.36 -33.68
N ARG A 324 38.38 21.65 -33.43
CA ARG A 324 38.70 21.01 -32.14
C ARG A 324 39.32 22.03 -31.17
N GLY A 325 39.09 21.87 -29.87
CA GLY A 325 39.83 22.56 -28.81
C GLY A 325 39.84 21.74 -27.51
N ALA A 326 41.02 21.43 -26.96
CA ALA A 326 41.16 20.47 -25.86
C ALA A 326 41.92 21.04 -24.65
N ARG A 327 41.55 20.54 -23.46
CA ARG A 327 42.35 20.48 -22.20
C ARG A 327 42.99 21.77 -21.66
N ARG A 328 42.69 22.09 -20.39
CA ARG A 328 43.56 21.69 -19.26
C ARG A 328 42.94 21.87 -17.85
N ARG A 329 43.49 21.13 -16.88
CA ARG A 329 43.20 21.18 -15.43
C ARG A 329 44.21 22.06 -14.67
N ARG A 330 43.78 22.58 -13.51
CA ARG A 330 44.44 22.79 -12.18
C ARG A 330 43.43 23.65 -11.37
N GLY A 331 43.09 23.46 -10.08
CA GLY A 331 43.85 23.04 -8.89
C GLY A 331 44.50 24.27 -8.24
N ALA A 332 44.48 24.52 -6.92
CA ALA A 332 43.76 23.95 -5.78
C ALA A 332 43.97 24.83 -4.49
N LEU A 333 43.13 24.65 -3.46
CA LEU A 333 43.36 24.90 -2.00
C LEU A 333 43.37 26.32 -1.38
N ILE A 334 43.24 26.28 -0.03
CA ILE A 334 43.26 27.35 1.00
C ILE A 334 41.95 28.14 1.13
N GLY A 335 41.29 28.30 2.29
CA GLY A 335 41.53 27.79 3.66
C GLY A 335 41.14 28.83 4.73
N GLY A 336 40.37 28.50 5.77
CA GLY A 336 39.99 29.46 6.82
C GLY A 336 38.97 28.93 7.85
N ALA A 337 39.44 28.72 9.08
CA ALA A 337 38.76 28.06 10.19
C ALA A 337 37.79 28.96 11.01
N VAL A 338 36.87 28.31 11.76
CA VAL A 338 36.44 28.59 13.18
C VAL A 338 35.95 30.02 13.53
N GLY A 339 34.92 30.24 14.36
CA GLY A 339 34.09 29.32 15.15
C GLY A 339 33.12 30.09 16.08
N ALA A 340 32.50 29.35 17.00
CA ALA A 340 31.32 29.70 17.79
C ALA A 340 31.31 31.03 18.59
N ALA A 341 30.10 31.58 18.69
CA ALA A 341 29.47 32.21 19.87
C ALA A 341 30.11 33.45 20.54
N VAL A 342 29.29 34.50 20.68
CA VAL A 342 28.88 35.12 21.97
C VAL A 342 27.81 36.19 21.64
N LEU A 343 26.53 35.85 21.84
CA LEU A 343 25.64 36.33 22.92
C LEU A 343 25.04 37.74 22.74
N LEU A 344 23.71 37.74 22.60
CA LEU A 344 22.74 38.55 23.36
C LEU A 344 22.60 40.06 23.14
N ALA A 345 21.36 40.49 23.41
CA ALA A 345 20.93 41.82 23.86
C ALA A 345 20.87 42.96 22.83
N ALA A 346 19.77 43.01 22.09
CA ALA A 346 18.95 44.23 21.97
C ALA A 346 17.49 43.88 21.62
N THR A 347 16.69 43.53 22.63
CA THR A 347 15.22 43.63 22.57
C THR A 347 14.78 45.05 22.95
N ILE A 348 13.52 45.40 22.64
CA ILE A 348 12.84 46.69 22.95
C ILE A 348 13.21 47.79 21.90
N THR A 349 12.29 48.50 21.23
CA THR A 349 10.90 48.91 21.60
C THR A 349 9.88 48.73 20.46
N VAL A 350 8.59 48.87 20.80
CA VAL A 350 7.39 48.67 19.96
C VAL A 350 6.80 50.02 19.48
N VAL A 351 5.88 49.98 18.50
CA VAL A 351 4.72 50.88 18.25
C VAL A 351 4.73 51.69 16.92
N VAL A 352 3.95 51.16 15.96
CA VAL A 352 3.01 51.81 15.02
C VAL A 352 3.47 52.99 14.14
N ALA A 353 3.45 52.75 12.82
CA ALA A 353 2.87 53.69 11.83
C ALA A 353 2.48 52.95 10.52
N TRP A 354 1.18 52.89 10.21
CA TRP A 354 0.69 52.60 8.85
C TRP A 354 0.69 53.91 8.05
N PRO A 355 1.15 53.89 6.79
CA PRO A 355 0.36 54.55 5.74
C PRO A 355 0.04 53.63 4.55
N ARG A 356 -0.98 54.03 3.79
CA ARG A 356 -1.53 53.37 2.60
C ARG A 356 -0.70 53.70 1.35
N GLY A 357 -0.64 52.81 0.36
CA GLY A 357 -0.16 53.19 -0.98
C GLY A 357 -0.02 52.08 -2.03
N GLY A 358 -1.06 51.87 -2.86
CA GLY A 358 -0.97 51.58 -4.30
C GLY A 358 -0.47 50.19 -4.79
N PRO A 359 -1.09 49.58 -5.80
CA PRO A 359 -0.70 48.26 -6.33
C PRO A 359 0.31 48.34 -7.49
N SER A 360 1.00 47.23 -7.76
CA SER A 360 1.69 46.94 -9.03
C SER A 360 1.74 45.43 -9.30
N PRO A 361 1.92 45.00 -10.56
CA PRO A 361 1.06 43.95 -11.12
C PRO A 361 1.56 42.51 -10.96
N ALA A 362 0.64 41.58 -11.18
CA ALA A 362 0.86 40.14 -11.11
C ALA A 362 1.73 39.59 -12.26
N THR A 363 2.47 38.54 -11.94
CA THR A 363 2.97 37.55 -12.91
C THR A 363 2.30 36.22 -12.59
N PRO A 364 1.58 35.57 -13.54
CA PRO A 364 0.83 34.36 -13.24
C PRO A 364 1.74 33.13 -13.19
N ALA A 365 1.95 32.59 -11.98
CA ALA A 365 2.42 31.22 -11.83
C ALA A 365 1.23 30.27 -11.92
N SER A 366 1.14 29.50 -13.01
CA SER A 366 0.06 28.51 -13.21
C SER A 366 0.23 27.33 -12.25
N SER A 367 -0.38 27.44 -11.08
CA SER A 367 -0.60 26.32 -10.17
C SER A 367 -1.94 25.66 -10.51
N THR A 368 -1.90 24.45 -11.06
CA THR A 368 -3.09 23.63 -11.25
C THR A 368 -3.54 23.08 -9.89
N ALA A 369 -4.27 23.90 -9.15
CA ALA A 369 -4.82 23.52 -7.86
C ALA A 369 -5.80 22.35 -8.01
N ALA A 370 -5.62 21.31 -7.20
CA ALA A 370 -6.63 20.27 -7.05
C ALA A 370 -7.93 20.91 -6.55
N GLN A 371 -9.05 20.62 -7.22
CA GLN A 371 -10.35 21.18 -6.84
C GLN A 371 -10.78 20.65 -5.47
N ARG A 372 -10.74 21.53 -4.47
CA ARG A 372 -11.41 21.31 -3.20
C ARG A 372 -12.93 21.33 -3.45
N PRO A 373 -13.73 20.40 -2.90
CA PRO A 373 -15.18 20.48 -3.00
C PRO A 373 -15.69 21.86 -2.52
N PRO A 374 -16.76 22.42 -3.12
CA PRO A 374 -17.32 23.68 -2.66
C PRO A 374 -17.77 23.53 -1.20
N ALA A 375 -17.21 24.35 -0.31
CA ALA A 375 -17.63 24.37 1.08
C ALA A 375 -19.11 24.81 1.17
N ALA A 376 -19.93 24.04 1.88
CA ALA A 376 -21.32 24.40 2.10
C ALA A 376 -21.40 25.76 2.82
N GLN A 377 -22.24 26.64 2.28
CA GLN A 377 -22.50 27.99 2.82
C GLN A 377 -23.63 27.90 3.86
N GLY A 378 -23.60 28.79 4.85
CA GLY A 378 -24.59 28.87 5.94
C GLY A 378 -24.16 28.19 7.25
N PRO A 379 -24.98 28.31 8.32
CA PRO A 379 -24.70 27.75 9.64
C PRO A 379 -24.92 26.22 9.66
N PRO A 380 -24.37 25.49 10.66
CA PRO A 380 -24.61 24.05 10.83
C PRO A 380 -26.09 23.71 10.96
N ALA A 381 -26.48 22.54 10.43
CA ALA A 381 -27.81 21.99 10.62
C ALA A 381 -28.04 21.63 12.10
N THR A 382 -29.20 22.04 12.62
CA THR A 382 -29.59 21.88 14.03
C THR A 382 -30.47 20.64 14.28
N ASP A 383 -30.73 19.86 13.22
CA ASP A 383 -31.72 18.79 13.15
C ASP A 383 -31.18 17.54 12.42
N VAL A 384 -29.88 17.26 12.56
CA VAL A 384 -29.24 16.09 11.95
C VAL A 384 -29.79 14.80 12.58
N ALA A 385 -30.36 13.94 11.75
CA ALA A 385 -30.94 12.66 12.17
C ALA A 385 -29.87 11.56 12.31
N ALA A 386 -30.16 10.55 13.13
CA ALA A 386 -29.29 9.40 13.40
C ALA A 386 -28.76 8.69 12.11
N SER A 387 -29.60 8.59 11.08
CA SER A 387 -29.24 7.95 9.79
C SER A 387 -28.19 8.72 8.99
N ALA A 388 -28.01 10.02 9.24
CA ALA A 388 -27.00 10.84 8.56
C ALA A 388 -25.63 10.76 9.25
N LEU A 389 -25.56 10.39 10.54
CA LEU A 389 -24.34 10.41 11.34
C LEU A 389 -23.16 9.67 10.70
N ARG A 390 -23.42 8.53 10.07
CA ARG A 390 -22.38 7.70 9.46
C ARG A 390 -21.61 8.40 8.34
N SER A 391 -22.23 9.31 7.57
CA SER A 391 -21.53 10.03 6.50
C SER A 391 -20.65 11.19 7.02
N ILE A 392 -20.82 11.57 8.29
CA ILE A 392 -20.06 12.64 8.95
C ILE A 392 -18.68 12.14 9.41
N LEU A 393 -18.56 10.85 9.77
CA LEU A 393 -17.27 10.26 10.16
C LEU A 393 -16.22 10.34 9.03
N LEU A 394 -14.95 10.36 9.42
CA LEU A 394 -13.82 10.34 8.48
C LEU A 394 -13.56 8.91 8.00
N SER A 395 -13.40 8.71 6.70
CA SER A 395 -12.96 7.44 6.17
C SER A 395 -11.49 7.15 6.54
N ALA A 396 -11.11 5.88 6.47
CA ALA A 396 -9.74 5.42 6.71
C ALA A 396 -8.68 6.09 5.79
N SER A 397 -9.10 6.63 4.64
CA SER A 397 -8.25 7.41 3.72
C SER A 397 -8.20 8.92 4.04
N GLU A 398 -9.19 9.47 4.75
CA GLU A 398 -9.21 10.88 5.16
C GLU A 398 -8.42 11.13 6.46
N ILE A 399 -8.38 10.16 7.37
CA ILE A 399 -7.65 10.29 8.65
C ILE A 399 -6.14 10.56 8.42
N PRO A 400 -5.38 9.74 7.65
CA PRO A 400 -3.95 9.99 7.40
C PRO A 400 -3.66 11.37 6.78
N GLY A 401 -4.57 11.87 5.93
CA GLY A 401 -4.46 13.19 5.31
C GLY A 401 -4.56 14.37 6.29
N ASN A 402 -5.06 14.13 7.51
CA ASN A 402 -5.18 15.13 8.57
C ASN A 402 -4.18 14.90 9.73
N THR A 403 -3.58 13.71 9.84
CA THR A 403 -2.68 13.34 10.95
C THR A 403 -1.23 13.12 10.55
N GLY A 404 -0.92 12.98 9.26
CA GLY A 404 0.44 12.69 8.78
C GLY A 404 0.94 11.28 9.10
N ASP A 405 0.07 10.39 9.58
CA ASP A 405 0.43 9.07 10.10
C ASP A 405 0.17 7.93 9.07
N SER A 406 0.45 6.69 9.47
CA SER A 406 0.28 5.48 8.63
C SER A 406 -1.17 5.24 8.19
N ALA A 407 -1.35 4.47 7.11
CA ALA A 407 -2.67 4.07 6.64
C ALA A 407 -3.47 3.38 7.76
N MET A 408 -4.76 3.72 7.84
CA MET A 408 -5.67 3.19 8.85
C MET A 408 -6.48 2.01 8.28
N VAL A 409 -6.83 1.07 9.15
CA VAL A 409 -7.79 -0.02 8.90
C VAL A 409 -8.96 0.14 9.86
N LEU A 410 -10.17 -0.08 9.36
CA LEU A 410 -11.39 -0.11 10.17
C LEU A 410 -11.47 -1.46 10.90
N GLU A 411 -11.44 -1.42 12.23
CA GLU A 411 -11.60 -2.59 13.10
C GLU A 411 -13.04 -2.62 13.64
N GLN A 412 -13.36 -1.56 14.40
CA GLN A 412 -14.64 -1.21 15.03
C GLN A 412 -15.60 -0.46 14.11
N ASP A 413 -16.87 -0.86 14.03
CA ASP A 413 -17.93 -0.09 13.40
C ASP A 413 -19.26 -0.44 14.05
N GLY A 414 -19.95 0.57 14.60
CA GLY A 414 -21.21 0.37 15.31
C GLY A 414 -22.02 1.65 15.53
N THR A 415 -23.19 1.45 16.15
CA THR A 415 -24.18 2.51 16.44
C THR A 415 -24.59 2.54 17.91
N GLU A 416 -23.77 1.97 18.79
CA GLU A 416 -24.00 1.89 20.24
C GLU A 416 -22.93 2.65 21.01
N LEU A 417 -23.24 3.02 22.26
CA LEU A 417 -22.30 3.64 23.19
C LEU A 417 -21.37 2.57 23.81
N GLY A 418 -20.08 2.90 23.93
CA GLY A 418 -19.04 2.06 24.51
C GLY A 418 -19.19 1.84 26.03
N ASP A 419 -18.45 0.87 26.57
CA ASP A 419 -18.54 0.45 27.98
C ASP A 419 -17.15 0.07 28.54
N ASP A 420 -16.19 0.97 28.39
CA ASP A 420 -14.78 0.78 28.73
C ASP A 420 -14.47 1.06 30.21
N ALA A 421 -15.51 1.17 31.05
CA ALA A 421 -15.39 1.50 32.46
C ALA A 421 -14.51 0.51 33.25
N ALA A 422 -14.43 -0.75 32.81
CA ALA A 422 -13.55 -1.76 33.39
C ALA A 422 -12.08 -1.63 32.98
N MET A 423 -11.74 -0.83 31.96
CA MET A 423 -10.37 -0.65 31.49
C MET A 423 -9.58 0.39 32.29
N ILE A 424 -10.23 1.28 33.04
CA ILE A 424 -9.58 2.39 33.77
C ILE A 424 -9.82 2.30 35.28
N ASP A 425 -8.75 2.44 36.07
CA ASP A 425 -8.84 2.38 37.54
C ASP A 425 -9.56 3.60 38.17
N ASN A 426 -9.49 4.75 37.50
CA ASN A 426 -10.15 5.99 37.89
C ASN A 426 -11.36 6.27 36.98
N PRO A 427 -12.58 5.86 37.37
CA PRO A 427 -13.77 6.03 36.54
C PRO A 427 -14.16 7.50 36.32
N ALA A 428 -13.69 8.44 37.15
CA ALA A 428 -13.91 9.87 36.91
C ALA A 428 -13.23 10.37 35.63
N CYS A 429 -12.15 9.70 35.19
CA CYS A 429 -11.41 10.04 33.97
C CYS A 429 -11.74 9.15 32.78
N LEU A 430 -12.77 8.30 32.88
CA LEU A 430 -13.25 7.48 31.76
C LEU A 430 -13.63 8.33 30.55
N SER A 431 -14.43 9.38 30.75
CA SER A 431 -14.86 10.28 29.66
C SER A 431 -13.71 11.12 29.09
N ALA A 432 -12.69 11.42 29.88
CA ALA A 432 -11.46 12.05 29.40
C ALA A 432 -10.58 11.08 28.59
N TRP A 433 -10.71 9.76 28.81
CA TRP A 433 -9.93 8.73 28.13
C TRP A 433 -10.58 8.12 26.89
N ALA A 434 -11.90 7.92 26.86
CA ALA A 434 -12.59 7.10 25.87
C ALA A 434 -13.82 7.83 25.30
N PRO A 435 -13.96 7.91 23.96
CA PRO A 435 -15.15 8.49 23.32
C PRO A 435 -16.43 7.70 23.60
N ALA A 436 -17.59 8.36 23.43
CA ALA A 436 -18.91 7.75 23.28
C ALA A 436 -19.33 6.74 24.38
N GLN A 437 -18.95 6.97 25.63
CA GLN A 437 -19.19 6.02 26.73
C GLN A 437 -20.63 6.06 27.26
N ARG A 438 -21.23 4.88 27.51
CA ARG A 438 -22.64 4.75 27.95
C ARG A 438 -22.92 5.41 29.30
N SER A 439 -22.00 5.27 30.26
CA SER A 439 -22.06 5.92 31.57
C SER A 439 -22.01 7.45 31.50
N THR A 440 -21.46 7.96 30.41
CA THR A 440 -21.13 9.37 30.19
C THR A 440 -22.25 10.10 29.45
N TYR A 441 -22.83 9.45 28.43
CA TYR A 441 -23.97 9.96 27.64
C TYR A 441 -25.32 9.37 28.07
N ALA A 442 -25.47 9.10 29.37
CA ALA A 442 -26.73 8.63 29.94
C ALA A 442 -27.78 9.77 30.07
N THR A 443 -27.34 11.00 30.36
CA THR A 443 -28.21 12.17 30.51
C THR A 443 -27.46 13.46 30.12
N PRO A 444 -27.91 14.21 29.09
CA PRO A 444 -28.93 13.81 28.11
C PRO A 444 -28.44 12.63 27.27
N SER A 445 -29.37 11.78 26.83
CA SER A 445 -29.05 10.65 25.96
C SER A 445 -29.11 11.06 24.48
N PRO A 446 -28.19 10.56 23.63
CA PRO A 446 -28.24 10.83 22.20
C PRO A 446 -29.42 10.11 21.54
N ALA A 447 -30.04 10.76 20.57
CA ALA A 447 -31.06 10.20 19.69
C ALA A 447 -30.45 9.31 18.58
N GLY A 448 -29.14 9.43 18.34
CA GLY A 448 -28.39 8.57 17.42
C GLY A 448 -26.90 8.62 17.71
N VAL A 449 -26.22 7.51 17.44
CA VAL A 449 -24.78 7.34 17.65
C VAL A 449 -24.19 6.64 16.43
N ALA A 450 -23.02 7.07 15.98
CA ALA A 450 -22.16 6.30 15.09
C ALA A 450 -20.72 6.34 15.64
N VAL A 451 -20.12 5.16 15.85
CA VAL A 451 -18.76 4.98 16.35
C VAL A 451 -17.97 4.14 15.35
N GLN A 452 -16.69 4.49 15.17
CA GLN A 452 -15.71 3.65 14.49
C GLN A 452 -14.40 3.59 15.27
N GLU A 453 -13.82 2.41 15.34
CA GLU A 453 -12.45 2.21 15.80
C GLU A 453 -11.57 1.88 14.60
N LEU A 454 -10.53 2.68 14.41
CA LEU A 454 -9.55 2.48 13.36
C LEU A 454 -8.16 2.32 13.96
N ARG A 455 -7.38 1.41 13.39
CA ARG A 455 -6.01 1.11 13.83
C ARG A 455 -5.04 1.46 12.72
N ALA A 456 -3.89 2.02 13.07
CA ALA A 456 -2.82 2.18 12.09
C ALA A 456 -2.26 0.81 11.70
N LEU A 457 -2.05 0.58 10.40
CA LEU A 457 -1.52 -0.68 9.91
C LEU A 457 -0.22 -1.08 10.61
N TYR A 458 -0.11 -2.37 10.92
CA TYR A 458 1.03 -3.01 11.57
C TYR A 458 1.31 -2.58 13.03
N GLN A 459 0.40 -1.83 13.67
CA GLN A 459 0.51 -1.43 15.08
C GLN A 459 -0.46 -2.23 15.96
N LYS A 460 -0.18 -2.38 17.27
CA LYS A 460 -1.15 -3.01 18.19
C LYS A 460 -2.38 -2.11 18.40
N PRO A 461 -3.58 -2.65 18.74
CA PRO A 461 -4.87 -1.90 18.77
C PRO A 461 -5.05 -0.75 19.79
N TRP A 462 -3.96 -0.19 20.30
CA TRP A 462 -3.91 0.84 21.35
C TRP A 462 -2.66 1.73 21.22
N GLN A 463 -1.65 1.32 20.45
CA GLN A 463 -0.40 2.09 20.27
C GLN A 463 -0.56 3.20 19.24
N ARG A 464 -1.25 2.92 18.13
CA ARG A 464 -1.62 3.90 17.10
C ARG A 464 -3.01 3.59 16.56
N GLY A 465 -3.96 4.48 16.82
CA GLY A 465 -5.36 4.26 16.49
C GLY A 465 -6.21 5.52 16.62
N VAL A 466 -7.38 5.52 16.01
CA VAL A 466 -8.40 6.57 16.11
C VAL A 466 -9.73 5.92 16.48
N THR A 467 -10.25 6.23 17.66
CA THR A 467 -11.65 5.99 18.00
C THR A 467 -12.39 7.28 17.68
N GLN A 468 -13.31 7.26 16.71
CA GLN A 468 -14.11 8.43 16.35
C GLN A 468 -15.60 8.15 16.56
N ALA A 469 -16.31 9.13 17.10
CA ALA A 469 -17.73 9.07 17.31
C ALA A 469 -18.42 10.39 16.94
N VAL A 470 -19.67 10.27 16.48
CA VAL A 470 -20.59 11.39 16.36
C VAL A 470 -21.93 11.02 16.97
N LEU A 471 -22.49 11.94 17.75
CA LEU A 471 -23.69 11.73 18.55
C LEU A 471 -24.71 12.83 18.21
N ALA A 472 -25.86 12.46 17.65
CA ALA A 472 -26.98 13.38 17.43
C ALA A 472 -27.87 13.41 18.67
N PHE A 473 -28.21 14.61 19.14
CA PHE A 473 -29.17 14.81 20.23
C PHE A 473 -30.52 15.29 19.70
N GLY A 474 -31.57 15.12 20.51
CA GLY A 474 -32.93 15.56 20.17
C GLY A 474 -33.10 17.08 20.04
N SER A 475 -32.18 17.85 20.62
CA SER A 475 -32.13 19.31 20.49
C SER A 475 -30.68 19.83 20.56
N VAL A 476 -30.49 21.08 20.12
CA VAL A 476 -29.21 21.80 20.27
C VAL A 476 -28.91 22.08 21.76
N ASP A 477 -29.93 22.30 22.57
CA ASP A 477 -29.78 22.55 24.01
C ASP A 477 -29.28 21.30 24.74
N ASP A 478 -29.80 20.11 24.40
CA ASP A 478 -29.30 18.83 24.92
C ASP A 478 -27.85 18.57 24.48
N ALA A 479 -27.52 18.85 23.21
CA ALA A 479 -26.16 18.70 22.70
C ALA A 479 -25.17 19.68 23.38
N GLY A 480 -25.63 20.91 23.64
CA GLY A 480 -24.92 21.94 24.41
C GLY A 480 -24.68 21.53 25.86
N LEU A 481 -25.69 20.94 26.52
CA LEU A 481 -25.59 20.40 27.86
C LEU A 481 -24.61 19.22 27.92
N ALA A 482 -24.66 18.30 26.95
CA ALA A 482 -23.71 17.19 26.85
C ALA A 482 -22.25 17.67 26.74
N LEU A 483 -21.98 18.66 25.87
CA LEU A 483 -20.66 19.27 25.77
C LEU A 483 -20.21 19.94 27.09
N GLN A 484 -21.11 20.66 27.78
CA GLN A 484 -20.77 21.30 29.06
C GLN A 484 -20.45 20.27 30.14
N LEU A 485 -21.21 19.18 30.23
CA LEU A 485 -20.97 18.09 31.16
C LEU A 485 -19.64 17.37 30.87
N GLN A 486 -19.29 17.15 29.59
CA GLN A 486 -17.97 16.63 29.21
C GLN A 486 -16.84 17.52 29.72
N ARG A 487 -16.90 18.81 29.41
CA ARG A 487 -15.84 19.76 29.78
C ARG A 487 -15.64 19.80 31.30
N ALA A 488 -16.73 19.85 32.06
CA ALA A 488 -16.68 19.79 33.52
C ALA A 488 -16.13 18.45 34.07
N ALA A 489 -16.37 17.33 33.38
CA ALA A 489 -15.84 16.02 33.78
C ALA A 489 -14.34 15.85 33.47
N TRP A 490 -13.82 16.53 32.44
CA TRP A 490 -12.41 16.43 32.04
C TRP A 490 -11.49 17.30 32.91
N GLU A 491 -11.96 18.44 33.43
CA GLU A 491 -11.16 19.37 34.24
C GLU A 491 -10.44 18.71 35.45
N PRO A 492 -11.10 17.89 36.29
CA PRO A 492 -10.44 17.24 37.44
C PRO A 492 -9.35 16.21 37.07
N CYS A 493 -9.36 15.72 35.83
CA CYS A 493 -8.34 14.79 35.34
C CYS A 493 -7.04 15.49 34.99
N GLY A 494 -7.04 16.81 34.79
CA GLY A 494 -5.86 17.59 34.45
C GLY A 494 -4.73 17.41 35.46
N GLY A 495 -3.62 16.78 35.04
CA GLY A 495 -2.44 16.52 35.86
C GLY A 495 -2.50 15.22 36.67
N GLN A 496 -3.61 14.48 36.65
CA GLN A 496 -3.76 13.18 37.29
C GLN A 496 -3.06 12.06 36.49
N THR A 497 -2.85 10.93 37.13
CA THR A 497 -2.44 9.67 36.49
C THR A 497 -3.53 8.63 36.71
N ALA A 498 -3.87 7.86 35.68
CA ALA A 498 -4.74 6.70 35.77
C ALA A 498 -4.02 5.45 35.24
N THR A 499 -4.38 4.29 35.76
CA THR A 499 -3.96 3.00 35.25
C THR A 499 -5.00 2.49 34.25
N ILE A 500 -4.53 2.11 33.07
CA ILE A 500 -5.36 1.67 31.96
C ILE A 500 -4.92 0.27 31.54
N THR A 501 -5.87 -0.65 31.46
CA THR A 501 -5.63 -2.07 31.18
C THR A 501 -6.40 -2.46 29.91
N PRO A 502 -5.79 -2.32 28.72
CA PRO A 502 -6.40 -2.76 27.47
C PRO A 502 -6.61 -4.30 27.46
N PRO A 503 -7.63 -4.81 26.75
CA PRO A 503 -7.85 -6.25 26.63
C PRO A 503 -6.63 -6.99 26.08
N GLY A 504 -6.06 -7.91 26.87
CA GLY A 504 -4.91 -8.72 26.47
C GLY A 504 -3.53 -8.09 26.65
N GLU A 505 -3.43 -6.90 27.27
CA GLU A 505 -2.16 -6.22 27.57
C GLU A 505 -1.93 -6.05 29.09
N PRO A 506 -0.67 -5.85 29.53
CA PRO A 506 -0.41 -5.43 30.90
C PRO A 506 -0.96 -4.02 31.16
N ALA A 507 -1.26 -3.75 32.43
CA ALA A 507 -1.69 -2.45 32.91
C ALA A 507 -0.62 -1.35 32.66
N GLN A 508 -1.05 -0.18 32.17
CA GLN A 508 -0.22 0.94 31.75
C GLN A 508 -0.60 2.21 32.52
N GLN A 509 0.38 3.02 32.93
CA GLN A 509 0.12 4.28 33.65
C GLN A 509 0.13 5.47 32.68
N TRP A 510 -1.01 6.14 32.55
CA TRP A 510 -1.21 7.28 31.66
C TRP A 510 -1.41 8.57 32.46
N ARG A 511 -0.61 9.59 32.16
CA ARG A 511 -0.68 10.90 32.81
C ARG A 511 -1.40 11.90 31.92
N PHE A 512 -2.50 12.45 32.43
CA PHE A 512 -3.30 13.46 31.75
C PHE A 512 -2.66 14.85 31.88
N GLY A 513 -2.55 15.56 30.75
CA GLY A 513 -2.29 16.99 30.69
C GLY A 513 -3.54 17.79 31.07
N GLN A 514 -3.38 19.11 31.20
CA GLN A 514 -4.54 20.00 31.40
C GLN A 514 -5.39 20.07 30.12
N PRO A 515 -6.72 19.92 30.21
CA PRO A 515 -7.60 20.17 29.06
C PRO A 515 -7.49 21.62 28.56
N VAL A 516 -7.50 21.80 27.24
CA VAL A 516 -7.33 23.10 26.58
C VAL A 516 -8.28 23.24 25.39
N ASN A 517 -8.62 24.48 25.01
CA ASN A 517 -9.26 24.72 23.72
C ASN A 517 -8.18 24.86 22.65
N LYS A 518 -8.18 23.97 21.65
CA LYS A 518 -7.24 23.94 20.53
C LYS A 518 -8.02 23.96 19.22
N ALA A 519 -7.81 25.02 18.42
CA ALA A 519 -8.39 25.19 17.09
C ALA A 519 -9.93 24.97 17.00
N GLY A 520 -10.70 25.40 18.01
CA GLY A 520 -12.17 25.25 18.06
C GLY A 520 -12.63 24.07 18.92
N SER A 521 -11.90 22.96 18.87
CA SER A 521 -12.15 21.77 19.71
C SER A 521 -11.64 21.93 21.15
N TYR A 522 -12.29 21.30 22.12
CA TYR A 522 -11.80 21.14 23.48
C TYR A 522 -11.07 19.80 23.59
N THR A 523 -9.79 19.82 23.95
CA THR A 523 -8.90 18.66 23.87
C THR A 523 -8.18 18.39 25.19
N VAL A 524 -7.99 17.12 25.53
CA VAL A 524 -7.08 16.66 26.59
C VAL A 524 -6.04 15.71 26.01
N GLU A 525 -4.82 15.75 26.55
CA GLU A 525 -3.74 14.85 26.18
C GLU A 525 -3.44 13.90 27.34
N ALA A 526 -3.11 12.64 27.04
CA ALA A 526 -2.66 11.64 27.98
C ALA A 526 -1.36 11.01 27.47
N THR A 527 -0.33 10.97 28.31
CA THR A 527 1.02 10.51 27.96
C THR A 527 1.37 9.23 28.72
N LEU A 528 2.00 8.26 28.05
CA LEU A 528 2.39 7.00 28.67
C LEU A 528 3.61 7.20 29.57
N THR A 529 3.47 6.82 30.84
CA THR A 529 4.56 6.94 31.83
C THR A 529 5.67 5.94 31.49
N GLY A 530 6.85 6.46 31.13
CA GLY A 530 8.01 5.63 30.77
C GLY A 530 8.06 5.16 29.31
N GLY A 531 7.20 5.68 28.44
CA GLY A 531 7.23 5.43 26.99
C GLY A 531 7.16 6.71 26.16
N ASP A 532 7.02 6.58 24.84
CA ASP A 532 6.89 7.65 23.85
C ASP A 532 5.48 7.76 23.25
N ALA A 533 4.51 7.00 23.78
CA ALA A 533 3.13 6.99 23.33
C ALA A 533 2.31 8.12 23.98
N THR A 534 1.45 8.73 23.18
CA THR A 534 0.51 9.78 23.58
C THR A 534 -0.85 9.51 22.95
N CYS A 535 -1.91 9.74 23.71
CA CYS A 535 -3.28 9.80 23.20
C CYS A 535 -3.82 11.21 23.41
N GLN A 536 -4.40 11.80 22.38
CA GLN A 536 -5.16 13.05 22.45
C GLN A 536 -6.64 12.74 22.23
N HIS A 537 -7.49 13.31 23.06
CA HIS A 537 -8.94 13.19 23.00
C HIS A 537 -9.54 14.58 22.78
N GLY A 538 -10.46 14.72 21.85
CA GLY A 538 -11.01 16.02 21.44
C GLY A 538 -12.51 15.95 21.15
N ILE A 539 -13.22 16.94 21.67
CA ILE A 539 -14.67 17.12 21.49
C ILE A 539 -15.00 18.49 20.89
N GLU A 540 -16.01 18.53 20.03
CA GLU A 540 -16.57 19.76 19.46
C GLU A 540 -18.07 19.59 19.19
N LEU A 541 -18.84 20.67 19.29
CA LEU A 541 -20.29 20.66 19.03
C LEU A 541 -20.61 21.46 17.77
N GLN A 542 -21.40 20.85 16.88
CA GLN A 542 -21.75 21.41 15.59
C GLN A 542 -23.25 21.17 15.32
N GLY A 543 -24.09 22.17 15.60
CA GLY A 543 -25.54 22.02 15.57
C GLY A 543 -26.04 21.14 16.72
N ASN A 544 -26.83 20.09 16.41
CA ASN A 544 -27.22 19.07 17.39
C ASN A 544 -26.28 17.85 17.41
N VAL A 545 -25.14 17.91 16.68
CA VAL A 545 -24.16 16.82 16.60
C VAL A 545 -22.94 17.13 17.46
N LEU A 546 -22.70 16.31 18.48
CA LEU A 546 -21.45 16.28 19.21
C LEU A 546 -20.46 15.36 18.48
N ILE A 547 -19.24 15.82 18.30
CA ILE A 547 -18.12 15.10 17.70
C ILE A 547 -17.18 14.75 18.84
N ASP A 548 -16.75 13.49 18.89
CA ASP A 548 -16.05 12.91 20.03
C ASP A 548 -14.98 11.94 19.52
N ILE A 549 -13.72 12.37 19.46
CA ILE A 549 -12.63 11.67 18.75
C ILE A 549 -11.38 11.58 19.60
N ARG A 550 -10.85 10.37 19.76
CA ARG A 550 -9.53 10.10 20.33
C ARG A 550 -8.57 9.58 19.26
N GLN A 551 -7.36 10.12 19.24
CA GLN A 551 -6.23 9.62 18.47
C GLN A 551 -5.08 9.23 19.40
N CYS A 552 -4.49 8.06 19.22
CA CYS A 552 -3.24 7.63 19.85
C CYS A 552 -2.11 7.54 18.82
N GLY A 553 -0.89 7.88 19.23
CA GLY A 553 0.32 7.86 18.41
C GLY A 553 1.58 8.20 19.21
N THR A 554 2.66 8.59 18.52
CA THR A 554 3.90 9.04 19.20
C THR A 554 3.79 10.49 19.65
N THR A 555 4.38 10.83 20.80
CA THR A 555 4.41 12.19 21.37
C THR A 555 4.82 13.24 20.35
N GLY A 556 4.00 14.28 20.17
CA GLY A 556 4.25 15.39 19.24
C GLY A 556 4.00 15.08 17.76
N ALA A 557 3.61 13.85 17.40
CA ALA A 557 3.30 13.46 16.01
C ALA A 557 1.79 13.44 15.68
N ILE A 558 0.92 13.67 16.67
CA ILE A 558 -0.54 13.60 16.53
C ILE A 558 -1.23 14.96 16.77
N ASP A 559 -2.35 15.17 16.10
CA ASP A 559 -3.20 16.36 16.29
C ASP A 559 -4.68 16.00 16.18
N VAL A 560 -5.29 15.63 17.30
CA VAL A 560 -6.72 15.27 17.33
C VAL A 560 -7.63 16.44 16.92
N SER A 561 -7.20 17.69 17.14
CA SER A 561 -7.98 18.87 16.76
C SER A 561 -8.17 18.99 15.25
N ALA A 562 -7.22 18.48 14.45
CA ALA A 562 -7.35 18.41 12.99
C ALA A 562 -8.44 17.41 12.57
N LEU A 563 -8.53 16.25 13.24
CA LEU A 563 -9.57 15.25 13.00
C LEU A 563 -10.96 15.73 13.42
N VAL A 564 -11.07 16.35 14.60
CA VAL A 564 -12.33 16.92 15.09
C VAL A 564 -12.84 18.01 14.13
N ASN A 565 -11.97 18.94 13.73
CA ASN A 565 -12.31 19.96 12.73
C ASN A 565 -12.70 19.36 11.36
N ALA A 566 -11.96 18.36 10.87
CA ALA A 566 -12.28 17.72 9.59
C ALA A 566 -13.65 17.03 9.62
N THR A 567 -14.01 16.43 10.75
CA THR A 567 -15.33 15.82 11.01
C THR A 567 -16.43 16.90 11.14
N ALA A 568 -16.15 18.00 11.85
CA ALA A 568 -17.07 19.15 12.00
C ALA A 568 -17.41 19.83 10.67
N ASN A 569 -16.50 19.77 9.69
CA ASN A 569 -16.72 20.28 8.34
C ASN A 569 -17.59 19.35 7.46
N LYS A 570 -17.83 18.10 7.87
CA LYS A 570 -18.77 17.17 7.21
C LYS A 570 -20.20 17.25 7.73
N VAL A 571 -20.41 17.87 8.89
CA VAL A 571 -21.77 18.11 9.40
C VAL A 571 -22.53 19.00 8.41
N PRO A 572 -23.74 18.61 7.96
CA PRO A 572 -24.52 19.41 7.02
C PRO A 572 -24.73 20.85 7.49
N ARG A 573 -24.82 21.78 6.55
CA ARG A 573 -25.16 23.20 6.81
C ARG A 573 -26.50 23.54 6.18
N GLN A 574 -27.27 24.38 6.85
CA GLN A 574 -28.50 24.97 6.31
C GLN A 574 -28.11 26.04 5.27
N GLN A 575 -28.80 26.05 4.13
CA GLN A 575 -28.52 26.96 2.99
C GLN A 575 -29.03 28.38 3.23
#